data_AF-K1SYP5-F1
#
_entry.id   AF-K1SYP5-F1
#
_cell.length_a   1.000
_cell.length_b   1.000
_cell.length_c   1.000
_cell.angle_alpha   90.00
_cell.angle_beta   90.00
_cell.angle_gamma   90.00
#
_symmetry.space_group_name_H-M   'P 1'
#
loop_
_entity.id
_entity.type
_entity.pdbx_description
1 polymer ?
#
loop_
_entity_poly.entity_id
_entity_poly.type
_entity_poly.pdbx_seq_one_letter_code
_entity_poly.pdbx_strand_id
1 'polypeptide(L)'
;KIPKEGKELIRIVRLRRMAKKLGMEKVILKKGQMSLFLVNNPDSPYYQSEAFGKLLGFIQKHPRECNLREQNGKRSIVIKNVPTVEAACGYLQEMEKINSTNF
;
A
#
# COMPACT_ATOMS: atom_id res chain seq x y z
N LYS A 1 13.73 -10.90 26.23
CA LYS A 1 13.30 -11.37 24.88
C LYS A 1 11.92 -10.78 24.59
N ILE A 2 11.69 -10.17 23.42
CA ILE A 2 10.37 -9.65 23.05
C ILE A 2 9.46 -10.85 22.69
N PRO A 3 8.24 -10.96 23.25
CA PRO A 3 7.29 -12.02 22.95
C PRO A 3 6.78 -11.92 21.50
N LYS A 4 6.21 -13.01 20.98
CA LYS A 4 5.79 -13.12 19.57
C LYS A 4 4.75 -12.05 19.22
N GLU A 5 3.82 -11.81 20.12
CA GLU A 5 2.74 -10.83 20.03
C GLU A 5 3.31 -9.40 19.94
N GLY A 6 4.34 -9.11 20.74
CA GLY A 6 5.06 -7.82 20.68
C GLY A 6 5.77 -7.59 19.35
N LYS A 7 6.37 -8.63 18.77
CA LYS A 7 6.99 -8.56 17.44
C LYS A 7 5.97 -8.27 16.34
N GLU A 8 4.80 -8.91 16.39
CA GLU A 8 3.72 -8.68 15.42
C GLU A 8 3.14 -7.26 15.53
N LEU A 9 2.96 -6.72 16.74
CA LEU A 9 2.53 -5.32 16.92
C LEU A 9 3.53 -4.32 16.32
N ILE A 10 4.83 -4.53 16.53
CA ILE A 10 5.89 -3.69 15.94
C ILE A 10 5.81 -3.71 14.41
N ARG A 11 5.58 -4.89 13.81
CA ARG A 11 5.41 -5.04 12.36
C ARG A 11 4.21 -4.23 11.84
N ILE A 12 3.08 -4.22 12.57
CA ILE A 12 1.89 -3.43 12.19
C ILE A 12 2.18 -1.93 12.24
N VAL A 13 2.93 -1.45 13.23
CA VAL A 13 3.35 -0.03 13.29
C VAL A 13 4.24 0.33 12.10
N ARG A 14 5.21 -0.52 11.77
CA ARG A 14 6.08 -0.34 10.60
C ARG A 14 5.28 -0.30 9.30
N LEU A 15 4.35 -1.24 9.10
CA LEU A 15 3.47 -1.28 7.93
C LEU A 15 2.71 0.04 7.74
N ARG A 16 2.11 0.56 8.82
CA ARG A 16 1.37 1.84 8.79
C ARG A 16 2.27 3.02 8.42
N ARG A 17 3.49 3.08 8.98
CA ARG A 17 4.44 4.17 8.66
C ARG A 17 4.87 4.13 7.19
N MET A 18 5.14 2.95 6.66
CA MET A 18 5.49 2.77 5.25
C MET A 18 4.35 3.20 4.32
N ALA A 19 3.12 2.76 4.60
CA ALA A 19 1.97 3.14 3.81
C ALA A 19 1.73 4.65 3.81
N LYS A 20 1.88 5.30 4.98
CA LYS A 20 1.80 6.75 5.11
C LYS A 20 2.88 7.46 4.27
N LYS A 21 4.12 6.95 4.26
CA LYS A 21 5.21 7.49 3.43
C LYS A 21 4.88 7.43 1.93
N LEU A 22 4.13 6.41 1.51
CA LEU A 22 3.64 6.24 0.14
C LEU A 22 2.30 6.97 -0.14
N GLY A 23 1.83 7.81 0.79
CA GLY A 23 0.62 8.62 0.63
C GLY A 23 -0.71 7.88 0.83
N MET A 24 -0.70 6.68 1.39
CA MET A 24 -1.92 5.92 1.70
C MET A 24 -2.51 6.40 3.03
N GLU A 25 -3.82 6.65 3.08
CA GLU A 25 -4.52 7.07 4.30
C GLU A 25 -4.80 5.89 5.24
N LYS A 26 -5.01 4.70 4.68
CA LYS A 26 -5.37 3.50 5.44
C LYS A 26 -4.86 2.23 4.78
N VAL A 27 -4.48 1.27 5.61
CA VAL A 27 -4.16 -0.11 5.21
C VAL A 27 -5.09 -1.07 5.95
N ILE A 28 -5.68 -2.01 5.23
CA ILE A 28 -6.44 -3.12 5.80
C ILE A 28 -5.86 -4.43 5.31
N LEU A 29 -5.56 -5.35 6.24
CA LEU A 29 -5.27 -6.75 5.93
C LEU A 29 -6.47 -7.59 6.32
N LYS A 30 -7.08 -8.26 5.34
CA LYS A 30 -8.27 -9.09 5.57
C LYS A 30 -8.35 -10.18 4.51
N LYS A 31 -8.68 -11.42 4.92
CA LYS A 31 -8.86 -12.57 4.02
C LYS A 31 -7.69 -12.78 3.04
N GLY A 32 -6.45 -12.64 3.51
CA GLY A 32 -5.25 -12.80 2.68
C GLY A 32 -5.08 -11.73 1.60
N GLN A 33 -5.67 -10.54 1.78
CA GLN A 33 -5.54 -9.41 0.88
C GLN A 33 -5.15 -8.15 1.65
N MET A 34 -4.47 -7.25 0.95
CA MET A 34 -4.16 -5.91 1.44
C MET A 34 -4.96 -4.88 0.66
N SER A 35 -5.69 -4.01 1.36
CA SER A 35 -6.37 -2.85 0.76
C SER A 35 -5.68 -1.57 1.21
N LEU A 36 -5.18 -0.81 0.23
CA LEU A 36 -4.56 0.52 0.41
C LEU A 36 -5.59 1.57 0.01
N PHE A 37 -6.00 2.43 0.93
CA PHE A 37 -6.93 3.52 0.64
C PHE A 37 -6.15 4.78 0.29
N LEU A 38 -6.50 5.36 -0.85
CA LEU A 38 -5.86 6.56 -1.38
C LEU A 38 -6.52 7.81 -0.82
N VAL A 39 -5.88 8.95 -1.04
CA VAL A 39 -6.42 10.27 -0.68
C VAL A 39 -7.75 10.50 -1.39
N ASN A 40 -8.79 10.81 -0.62
CA ASN A 40 -10.15 10.96 -1.16
C ASN A 40 -10.30 12.22 -2.03
N ASN A 41 -9.54 13.28 -1.74
CA ASN A 41 -9.56 14.51 -2.53
C ASN A 41 -8.82 14.30 -3.87
N PRO A 42 -9.52 14.30 -5.03
CA PRO A 42 -8.89 14.10 -6.33
C PRO A 42 -7.89 15.20 -6.70
N ASP A 43 -8.05 16.42 -6.16
CA ASP A 43 -7.15 17.55 -6.39
C ASP A 43 -5.95 17.56 -5.43
N SER A 44 -5.79 16.49 -4.63
CA SER A 44 -4.65 16.36 -3.74
C SER A 44 -3.33 16.34 -4.51
N PRO A 45 -2.29 17.06 -4.04
CA PRO A 45 -0.93 16.95 -4.57
C PRO A 45 -0.39 15.53 -4.59
N TYR A 46 -0.98 14.62 -3.80
CA TYR A 46 -0.68 13.19 -3.84
C TYR A 46 -0.72 12.62 -5.27
N TYR A 47 -1.74 12.96 -6.06
CA TYR A 47 -1.92 12.40 -7.41
C TYR A 47 -0.89 12.91 -8.43
N GLN A 48 -0.13 13.95 -8.09
CA GLN A 48 1.00 14.47 -8.88
C GLN A 48 2.36 14.14 -8.23
N SER A 49 2.37 13.33 -7.17
CA SER A 49 3.58 13.04 -6.41
C SER A 49 4.34 11.82 -6.95
N GLU A 50 5.64 11.78 -6.64
CA GLU A 50 6.47 10.61 -6.89
C GLU A 50 5.90 9.34 -6.23
N ALA A 51 5.30 9.46 -5.05
CA ALA A 51 4.71 8.33 -4.32
C ALA A 51 3.54 7.70 -5.08
N PHE A 52 2.71 8.51 -5.76
CA PHE A 52 1.65 8.00 -6.62
C PHE A 52 2.23 7.38 -7.91
N GLY A 53 3.27 7.97 -8.48
CA GLY A 53 4.02 7.36 -9.60
C GLY A 53 4.54 5.96 -9.26
N LYS A 54 5.09 5.77 -8.06
CA LYS A 54 5.53 4.45 -7.55
C LYS A 54 4.38 3.45 -7.41
N LEU A 55 3.23 3.91 -6.92
CA LEU A 55 2.03 3.07 -6.85
C LEU A 55 1.60 2.62 -8.25
N LEU A 56 1.54 3.53 -9.22
CA LEU A 56 1.17 3.20 -10.60
C LEU A 56 2.16 2.21 -11.22
N GLY A 57 3.46 2.44 -11.06
CA GLY A 57 4.50 1.52 -11.52
C GLY A 57 4.37 0.13 -10.87
N PHE A 58 4.01 0.07 -9.59
CA PHE A 58 3.76 -1.20 -8.90
C PHE A 58 2.56 -1.94 -9.50
N ILE A 59 1.45 -1.25 -9.72
CA ILE A 59 0.23 -1.82 -10.32
C ILE A 59 0.53 -2.34 -11.74
N GLN A 60 1.28 -1.58 -12.53
CA GLN A 60 1.68 -1.98 -13.88
C GLN A 60 2.59 -3.21 -13.89
N LYS A 61 3.46 -3.35 -12.89
CA LYS A 61 4.32 -4.53 -12.71
C LYS A 61 3.53 -5.77 -12.25
N HIS A 62 2.45 -5.56 -11.46
CA HIS A 62 1.66 -6.63 -10.84
C HIS A 62 0.15 -6.57 -11.20
N PRO A 63 -0.23 -6.54 -12.49
CA PRO A 63 -1.61 -6.23 -12.91
C PRO A 63 -2.62 -7.32 -12.54
N ARG A 64 -2.18 -8.57 -12.38
CA ARG A 64 -3.06 -9.71 -12.01
C ARG A 64 -3.39 -9.73 -10.52
N GLU A 65 -2.50 -9.17 -9.70
CA GLU A 65 -2.60 -9.17 -8.25
C GLU A 65 -3.29 -7.91 -7.73
N CYS A 66 -3.16 -6.81 -8.46
CA CYS A 66 -3.74 -5.52 -8.13
C CYS A 66 -5.15 -5.36 -8.71
N ASN A 67 -6.04 -4.72 -7.95
CA ASN A 67 -7.35 -4.30 -8.42
C ASN A 67 -7.68 -2.91 -7.86
N LEU A 68 -7.93 -1.94 -8.74
CA LEU A 68 -8.41 -0.61 -8.36
C LEU A 68 -9.91 -0.69 -8.06
N ARG A 69 -10.31 -0.16 -6.91
CA ARG A 69 -11.70 -0.06 -6.49
C ARG A 69 -12.04 1.39 -6.19
N GLU A 70 -13.22 1.79 -6.62
CA GLU A 70 -13.85 3.03 -6.19
C GLU A 70 -15.22 2.70 -5.58
N GLN A 71 -15.44 3.12 -4.33
CA GLN A 71 -16.72 2.92 -3.65
C GLN A 71 -17.06 4.17 -2.85
N ASN A 72 -18.24 4.75 -3.10
CA ASN A 72 -18.71 5.97 -2.43
C ASN A 72 -17.69 7.12 -2.53
N GLY A 73 -17.08 7.30 -3.71
CA GLY A 73 -16.03 8.30 -3.96
C GLY A 73 -14.66 7.96 -3.39
N LYS A 74 -14.50 6.87 -2.64
CA LYS A 74 -13.21 6.46 -2.04
C LYS A 74 -12.48 5.48 -2.93
N ARG A 75 -11.27 5.86 -3.34
CA ARG A 75 -10.38 5.01 -4.13
C ARG A 75 -9.51 4.12 -3.23
N SER A 76 -9.35 2.87 -3.64
CA SER A 76 -8.46 1.93 -2.98
C SER A 76 -7.85 0.95 -3.96
N ILE A 77 -6.66 0.45 -3.64
CA ILE A 77 -5.99 -0.63 -4.36
C ILE A 77 -6.06 -1.88 -3.50
N VAL A 78 -6.55 -2.97 -4.09
CA VAL A 78 -6.54 -4.30 -3.46
C VAL A 78 -5.44 -5.13 -4.07
N ILE A 79 -4.51 -5.58 -3.24
CA ILE A 79 -3.43 -6.50 -3.58
C ILE A 79 -3.80 -7.87 -3.02
N LYS A 80 -3.85 -8.89 -3.88
CA LYS A 80 -4.16 -10.27 -3.51
C LYS A 80 -2.92 -10.98 -2.95
N ASN A 81 -3.10 -12.17 -2.37
CA ASN A 81 -2.01 -13.04 -1.91
C ASN A 81 -1.10 -12.39 -0.86
N VAL A 82 -1.70 -11.70 0.11
CA VAL A 82 -1.01 -11.06 1.24
C VAL A 82 -1.45 -11.72 2.57
N PRO A 83 -0.96 -12.93 2.90
CA PRO A 83 -1.42 -13.68 4.07
C PRO A 83 -0.88 -13.13 5.40
N THR A 84 0.22 -12.36 5.38
CA THR A 84 0.91 -11.91 6.59
C THR A 84 1.27 -10.42 6.52
N VAL A 85 1.49 -9.81 7.70
CA VAL A 85 2.00 -8.43 7.82
C VAL A 85 3.39 -8.31 7.19
N GLU A 86 4.17 -9.38 7.20
CA GLU A 86 5.49 -9.45 6.58
C GLU A 86 5.41 -9.37 5.06
N ALA A 87 4.51 -10.14 4.43
CA ALA A 87 4.25 -10.04 2.99
C ALA A 87 3.77 -8.63 2.62
N ALA A 88 2.87 -8.04 3.43
CA ALA A 88 2.39 -6.67 3.26
C ALA A 88 3.54 -5.64 3.29
N CYS A 89 4.45 -5.76 4.26
CA CYS A 89 5.65 -4.92 4.31
C CYS A 89 6.51 -5.12 3.05
N GLY A 90 6.68 -6.36 2.58
CA GLY A 90 7.44 -6.68 1.37
C GLY A 90 6.92 -5.93 0.14
N TYR A 91 5.60 -5.95 -0.09
CA TYR A 91 4.99 -5.20 -1.21
C TYR A 91 5.20 -3.68 -1.10
N LEU A 92 5.06 -3.10 0.10
CA LEU A 92 5.32 -1.66 0.27
C LEU A 92 6.81 -1.31 0.09
N GLN A 93 7.73 -2.19 0.48
CA GLN A 93 9.16 -2.01 0.25
C GLN A 93 9.51 -2.11 -1.23
N GLU A 94 8.86 -3.02 -1.96
CA GLU A 94 9.02 -3.11 -3.40
C GLU A 94 8.53 -1.83 -4.09
N MET A 95 7.32 -1.36 -3.74
CA MET A 95 6.76 -0.12 -4.26
C MET A 95 7.69 1.09 -4.02
N GLU A 96 8.27 1.21 -2.82
CA GLU A 96 9.21 2.29 -2.49
C GLU A 96 10.47 2.31 -3.38
N LYS A 97 10.92 1.15 -3.85
CA LYS A 97 12.10 0.96 -4.71
C LYS A 97 11.82 1.14 -6.19
N ILE A 98 10.56 1.29 -6.59
CA ILE A 98 10.24 1.61 -7.99
C ILE A 98 10.78 3.00 -8.27
N ASN A 99 11.64 3.11 -9.27
CA ASN A 99 12.03 4.39 -9.79
C ASN A 99 10.83 4.92 -10.58
N SER A 100 10.27 6.06 -10.18
CA SER A 100 9.19 6.70 -10.91
C SER A 100 9.73 7.11 -12.27
N THR A 101 9.57 6.25 -13.28
CA THR A 101 9.83 6.62 -14.66
C THR A 101 8.83 7.71 -15.03
N ASN A 102 9.35 8.84 -15.50
CA ASN A 102 8.61 10.06 -15.82
C ASN A 102 7.28 9.76 -16.53
N PHE A 103 6.17 10.24 -15.95
CA PHE A 103 4.94 10.52 -16.67
C PHE A 103 4.96 12.00 -17.04
#